data_AF-A0A1X2G0N2-F1
#
_entry.id   AF-A0A1X2G0N2-F1
#
_cell.length_a   1.000
_cell.length_b   1.000
_cell.length_c   1.000
_cell.angle_alpha   90.00
_cell.angle_beta   90.00
_cell.angle_gamma   90.00
#
_symmetry.space_group_name_H-M   'P 1'
#
loop_
_entity.id
_entity.type
_entity.pdbx_description
1 polymer ?
#
loop_
_entity_poly.entity_id
_entity_poly.type
_entity_poly.pdbx_seq_one_letter_code
_entity_poly.pdbx_strand_id
1 'polypeptide(L)'
;MKNNIIIIILLVVIIAFGSAFFFFNYNSKPAKIVYYNYSPGSEFITNLKGDDKFIKAGIELEVTDKNVLKELSDQNPKIRDAIIQILRNETAQDLEGSEGQAKLQNQIKSQINKILGADKITNVYFDDFIVQ
;
A
#
# COMPACT_ATOMS: atom_id res chain seq x y z
N MET A 1 62.33 9.26 13.32
CA MET A 1 61.32 9.93 14.18
C MET A 1 60.17 10.56 13.38
N LYS A 2 60.44 11.33 12.32
CA LYS A 2 59.40 12.00 11.49
C LYS A 2 58.39 11.04 10.82
N ASN A 3 58.83 9.86 10.37
CA ASN A 3 57.95 8.87 9.71
C ASN A 3 56.94 8.22 10.67
N ASN A 4 57.33 7.99 11.93
CA ASN A 4 56.44 7.42 12.95
C ASN A 4 55.33 8.41 13.33
N ILE A 5 55.64 9.72 13.32
CA ILE A 5 54.65 10.77 13.59
C ILE A 5 53.59 10.82 12.47
N ILE A 6 54.00 10.68 11.21
CA ILE A 6 53.05 10.65 10.06
C ILE A 6 52.12 9.43 10.14
N ILE A 7 52.65 8.26 10.51
CA ILE A 7 51.85 7.04 10.67
C ILE A 7 50.83 7.19 11.81
N ILE A 8 51.22 7.80 12.93
CA ILE A 8 50.32 8.04 14.06
C ILE A 8 49.19 9.00 13.66
N ILE A 9 49.50 10.08 12.94
CA ILE A 9 48.47 11.03 12.46
C ILE A 9 47.47 10.35 11.53
N LEU A 10 47.95 9.52 10.59
CA LEU A 10 47.08 8.78 9.67
C LEU A 10 46.15 7.80 10.42
N LEU A 11 46.66 7.10 11.43
CA LEU A 11 45.85 6.20 12.25
C LEU A 11 44.74 6.95 13.01
N VAL A 12 45.06 8.12 13.58
CA VAL A 12 44.07 8.94 14.29
C VAL A 12 42.97 9.45 13.35
N VAL A 13 43.32 9.83 12.11
CA VAL A 13 42.34 10.27 11.11
C VAL A 13 41.42 9.14 10.70
N ILE A 14 41.93 7.92 10.51
CA ILE A 14 41.11 6.74 10.16
C ILE A 14 40.15 6.39 11.30
N ILE A 15 40.61 6.44 12.56
CA ILE A 15 39.78 6.17 13.73
C ILE A 15 38.69 7.25 13.87
N ALA A 16 39.03 8.53 13.66
CA ALA A 16 38.07 9.63 13.70
C ALA A 16 37.03 9.55 12.57
N PHE A 17 37.44 9.17 11.36
CA PHE A 17 36.51 8.94 10.25
C PHE A 17 35.62 7.72 10.50
N GLY A 18 36.19 6.62 11.01
CA GLY A 18 35.45 5.40 11.33
C GLY A 18 34.42 5.64 12.43
N SER A 19 34.78 6.38 13.48
CA SER A 19 33.86 6.71 14.57
C SER A 19 32.75 7.68 14.12
N ALA A 20 33.06 8.67 13.29
CA ALA A 20 32.06 9.57 12.72
C ALA A 20 31.09 8.83 11.78
N PHE A 21 31.59 7.96 10.91
CA PHE A 21 30.78 7.15 10.00
C PHE A 21 29.89 6.16 10.76
N PHE A 22 30.43 5.51 11.80
CA PHE A 22 29.67 4.61 12.66
C PHE A 22 28.58 5.37 13.44
N PHE A 23 28.90 6.54 14.01
CA PHE A 23 27.94 7.37 14.74
C PHE A 23 26.81 7.90 13.84
N PHE A 24 27.12 8.25 12.59
CA PHE A 24 26.12 8.70 11.60
C PHE A 24 25.15 7.56 11.22
N ASN A 25 25.67 6.35 11.00
CA ASN A 25 24.83 5.18 10.70
C ASN A 25 24.06 4.65 11.92
N TYR A 26 24.64 4.74 13.13
CA TYR A 26 24.05 4.20 14.36
C TYR A 26 22.83 5.00 14.86
N ASN A 27 22.76 6.31 14.57
CA ASN A 27 21.67 7.18 15.05
C ASN A 27 20.51 7.35 14.06
N SER A 28 20.53 6.67 12.91
CA SER A 28 19.41 6.70 11.97
C SER A 28 18.29 5.77 12.43
N LYS A 29 17.33 6.30 13.21
CA LYS A 29 16.09 5.57 13.52
C LYS A 29 15.31 5.35 12.21
N PRO A 30 14.79 4.14 11.92
CA PRO A 30 13.96 3.93 10.75
C PRO A 30 12.76 4.87 10.82
N ALA A 31 12.47 5.57 9.72
CA ALA A 31 11.31 6.45 9.64
C ALA A 31 10.04 5.63 9.91
N LYS A 32 9.20 6.10 10.84
CA LYS A 32 7.90 5.47 11.11
C LYS A 32 7.02 5.67 9.88
N ILE A 33 6.62 4.57 9.23
CA ILE A 33 5.65 4.61 8.13
C ILE A 33 4.30 5.02 8.72
N VAL A 34 3.69 6.07 8.17
CA VAL A 34 2.35 6.53 8.52
C VAL A 34 1.41 6.09 7.42
N TYR A 35 0.31 5.45 7.80
CA TYR A 35 -0.73 4.99 6.88
C TYR A 35 -1.93 5.93 6.93
N TYR A 36 -2.56 6.12 5.78
CA TYR A 36 -3.78 6.88 5.61
C TYR A 36 -4.80 6.01 4.88
N ASN A 37 -6.06 6.09 5.30
CA ASN A 37 -7.16 5.38 4.65
C ASN A 37 -8.03 6.35 3.85
N TYR A 38 -8.56 5.85 2.74
CA TYR A 38 -9.52 6.53 1.89
C TYR A 38 -10.72 5.61 1.65
N SER A 39 -11.89 6.10 2.05
CA SER A 39 -13.18 5.49 1.70
C SER A 39 -13.66 6.02 0.36
N PRO A 40 -13.92 5.16 -0.63
CA PRO A 40 -14.55 5.55 -1.90
C PRO A 40 -16.02 5.98 -1.77
N GLY A 41 -16.57 6.05 -0.56
CA GLY A 41 -17.95 6.45 -0.28
C GLY A 41 -18.83 5.30 0.21
N SER A 42 -20.10 5.28 -0.20
CA SER A 42 -21.04 4.24 0.22
C SER A 42 -20.61 2.84 -0.22
N GLU A 43 -21.15 1.85 0.49
CA GLU A 43 -21.02 0.42 0.18
C GLU A 43 -21.34 0.13 -1.29
N PHE A 44 -20.68 -0.90 -1.81
CA PHE A 44 -20.85 -1.43 -3.14
C PHE A 44 -21.86 -2.58 -3.09
N ILE A 45 -22.93 -2.46 -3.87
CA ILE A 45 -23.93 -3.52 -4.02
C ILE A 45 -24.07 -3.83 -5.50
N THR A 46 -23.78 -5.07 -5.89
CA THR A 46 -23.91 -5.49 -7.29
C THR A 46 -24.11 -6.99 -7.42
N ASN A 47 -24.66 -7.41 -8.57
CA ASN A 47 -24.84 -8.82 -8.88
C ASN A 47 -23.49 -9.44 -9.25
N LEU A 48 -23.30 -10.70 -8.86
CA LEU A 48 -22.15 -11.50 -9.26
C LEU A 48 -22.39 -12.13 -10.65
N LYS A 49 -21.32 -12.63 -11.27
CA LYS A 49 -21.40 -13.32 -12.54
C LYS A 49 -21.97 -14.73 -12.35
N GLY A 50 -22.94 -15.10 -13.18
CA GLY A 50 -23.40 -16.47 -13.38
C GLY A 50 -24.59 -16.89 -12.51
N ASP A 51 -24.64 -16.48 -11.25
CA ASP A 51 -25.71 -16.83 -10.30
C ASP A 51 -26.65 -15.65 -10.03
N ASP A 52 -27.86 -15.91 -9.53
CA ASP A 52 -28.77 -14.91 -8.92
C ASP A 52 -28.29 -14.47 -7.53
N LYS A 53 -26.98 -14.22 -7.42
CA LYS A 53 -26.30 -13.81 -6.20
C LYS A 53 -25.83 -12.37 -6.29
N PHE A 54 -25.75 -11.71 -5.15
CA PHE A 54 -25.20 -10.37 -5.04
C PHE A 54 -24.12 -10.30 -3.97
N ILE A 55 -23.26 -9.29 -4.11
CA ILE A 55 -22.28 -8.91 -3.11
C ILE A 55 -22.65 -7.55 -2.55
N LYS A 56 -22.52 -7.44 -1.23
CA LYS A 56 -22.42 -6.18 -0.50
C LYS A 56 -21.00 -6.08 0.06
N ALA A 57 -20.26 -5.05 -0.34
CA ALA A 57 -18.90 -4.82 0.12
C ALA A 57 -18.69 -3.36 0.51
N GLY A 58 -18.18 -3.11 1.71
CA GLY A 58 -17.57 -1.84 2.06
C GLY A 58 -16.05 -1.94 1.87
N ILE A 59 -15.42 -0.89 1.35
CA ILE A 59 -14.02 -0.93 0.90
C ILE A 59 -13.28 0.30 1.41
N GLU A 60 -12.09 0.09 1.96
CA GLU A 60 -11.14 1.12 2.38
C GLU A 60 -9.80 0.92 1.65
N LEU A 61 -9.20 2.02 1.16
CA LEU A 61 -7.92 2.00 0.46
C LEU A 61 -6.83 2.59 1.34
N GLU A 62 -5.74 1.85 1.55
CA GLU A 62 -4.60 2.29 2.35
C GLU A 62 -3.49 2.87 1.48
N VAL A 63 -2.92 3.99 1.90
CA VAL A 63 -1.77 4.65 1.27
C VAL A 63 -0.77 5.11 2.32
N THR A 64 0.49 5.30 1.93
CA THR A 64 1.55 5.83 2.82
C THR A 64 1.84 7.31 2.60
N ASP A 65 1.37 7.90 1.47
CA ASP A 65 1.50 9.32 1.16
C ASP A 65 0.13 10.01 1.22
N LYS A 66 0.02 11.01 2.11
CA LYS A 66 -1.19 11.80 2.30
C LYS A 66 -1.63 12.55 1.04
N ASN A 67 -0.71 12.92 0.14
CA ASN A 67 -1.05 13.62 -1.09
C ASN A 67 -1.91 12.76 -2.03
N VAL A 68 -1.77 11.43 -1.94
CA VAL A 68 -2.54 10.47 -2.75
C VAL A 68 -4.03 10.52 -2.40
N LEU A 69 -4.40 10.93 -1.17
CA LEU A 69 -5.81 11.08 -0.79
C LEU A 69 -6.57 12.05 -1.70
N LYS A 70 -5.89 13.12 -2.14
CA LYS A 70 -6.50 14.07 -3.08
C LYS A 70 -6.70 13.44 -4.45
N GLU A 71 -5.71 12.71 -4.96
CA GLU A 71 -5.81 12.00 -6.24
C GLU A 71 -6.93 10.96 -6.23
N LEU A 72 -7.05 10.20 -5.14
CA LEU A 72 -8.13 9.24 -4.94
C LEU A 72 -9.49 9.94 -4.95
N SER A 73 -9.60 11.08 -4.26
CA SER A 73 -10.84 11.86 -4.27
C SER A 73 -11.19 12.42 -5.66
N ASP A 74 -10.21 12.94 -6.38
CA ASP A 74 -10.42 13.52 -7.72
C ASP A 74 -10.82 12.42 -8.74
N GLN A 75 -10.31 11.20 -8.56
CA GLN A 75 -10.59 10.06 -9.44
C GLN A 75 -11.66 9.10 -8.90
N ASN A 76 -12.33 9.43 -7.80
CA ASN A 76 -13.27 8.54 -7.12
C ASN A 76 -14.34 7.94 -8.05
N PRO A 77 -14.95 8.68 -8.99
CA PRO A 77 -15.92 8.08 -9.92
C PRO A 77 -15.34 6.93 -10.75
N LYS A 78 -14.09 7.05 -11.22
CA LYS A 78 -13.40 6.00 -11.99
C LYS A 78 -13.04 4.80 -11.11
N ILE A 79 -12.59 5.07 -9.88
CA ILE A 79 -12.27 4.04 -8.89
C ILE A 79 -13.51 3.22 -8.55
N ARG A 80 -14.63 3.89 -8.24
CA ARG A 80 -15.89 3.20 -7.93
C ARG A 80 -16.38 2.36 -9.11
N ASP A 81 -16.38 2.91 -10.33
CA ASP A 81 -16.78 2.16 -11.52
C ASP A 81 -15.92 0.91 -11.71
N ALA A 82 -14.59 1.03 -11.58
CA ALA A 82 -13.67 -0.09 -11.70
C ALA A 82 -13.91 -1.16 -10.64
N ILE A 83 -14.15 -0.78 -9.37
CA ILE A 83 -14.49 -1.71 -8.30
C ILE A 83 -15.78 -2.47 -8.65
N ILE A 84 -16.84 -1.77 -9.06
CA ILE A 84 -18.12 -2.43 -9.39
C ILE A 84 -17.94 -3.37 -10.59
N GLN A 85 -17.14 -2.99 -11.60
CA GLN A 85 -16.83 -3.87 -12.72
C GLN A 85 -16.08 -5.13 -12.30
N ILE A 86 -15.11 -5.03 -11.37
CA ILE A 86 -14.42 -6.19 -10.81
C ILE A 86 -15.45 -7.09 -10.11
N LEU A 87 -16.21 -6.54 -9.16
CA LEU A 87 -17.21 -7.29 -8.38
C LEU A 87 -18.22 -8.02 -9.28
N ARG A 88 -18.71 -7.36 -10.34
CA ARG A 88 -19.64 -7.96 -11.31
C ARG A 88 -19.08 -9.14 -12.10
N ASN A 89 -17.76 -9.24 -12.20
CA ASN A 89 -17.10 -10.31 -12.96
C ASN A 89 -16.73 -11.51 -12.08
N GLU A 90 -16.78 -11.38 -10.76
CA GLU A 90 -16.52 -12.47 -9.82
C GLU A 90 -17.72 -13.41 -9.72
N THR A 91 -17.46 -14.69 -9.49
CA THR A 91 -18.48 -15.68 -9.11
C THR A 91 -18.51 -15.85 -7.60
N ALA A 92 -19.58 -16.42 -7.03
CA ALA A 92 -19.62 -16.71 -5.60
C ALA A 92 -18.52 -17.69 -5.16
N GLN A 93 -18.14 -18.62 -6.04
CA GLN A 93 -17.04 -19.56 -5.80
C GLN A 93 -15.68 -18.84 -5.73
N ASP A 94 -15.46 -17.82 -6.57
CA ASP A 94 -14.21 -17.03 -6.56
C ASP A 94 -14.02 -16.25 -5.24
N LEU A 95 -15.12 -15.92 -4.57
CA LEU A 95 -15.15 -15.11 -3.35
C LEU A 95 -15.22 -15.95 -2.06
N GLU A 96 -15.18 -17.28 -2.19
CA GLU A 96 -15.32 -18.18 -1.05
C GLU A 96 -14.05 -18.20 -0.19
N GLY A 97 -14.23 -18.00 1.12
CA GLY A 97 -13.15 -18.05 2.10
C GLY A 97 -12.14 -16.90 2.01
N SER A 98 -11.10 -16.99 2.84
CA SER A 98 -10.09 -15.94 2.97
C SER A 98 -9.21 -15.78 1.73
N GLU A 99 -8.97 -16.86 0.97
CA GLU A 99 -8.16 -16.82 -0.24
C GLU A 99 -8.88 -16.04 -1.36
N GLY A 100 -10.17 -16.29 -1.57
CA GLY A 100 -10.99 -15.55 -2.53
C GLY A 100 -11.04 -14.05 -2.21
N GLN A 101 -11.24 -13.72 -0.93
CA GLN A 101 -11.22 -12.33 -0.48
C GLN A 101 -9.84 -11.67 -0.71
N ALA A 102 -8.73 -12.36 -0.42
CA ALA A 102 -7.38 -11.85 -0.66
C ALA A 102 -7.07 -11.65 -2.15
N LYS A 103 -7.55 -12.56 -3.00
CA LYS A 103 -7.45 -12.44 -4.47
C LYS A 103 -8.19 -11.18 -4.94
N LEU A 104 -9.41 -10.96 -4.46
CA LEU A 104 -10.20 -9.78 -4.78
C LEU A 104 -9.54 -8.47 -4.30
N GLN A 105 -8.98 -8.43 -3.08
CA GLN A 105 -8.22 -7.29 -2.57
C GLN A 105 -7.07 -6.94 -3.53
N ASN A 106 -6.31 -7.94 -3.96
CA ASN A 106 -5.19 -7.75 -4.88
C ASN A 106 -5.63 -7.29 -6.28
N GLN A 107 -6.74 -7.81 -6.79
CA GLN A 107 -7.33 -7.36 -8.07
C GLN A 107 -7.74 -5.88 -7.98
N ILE A 108 -8.45 -5.48 -6.92
CA ILE A 108 -8.86 -4.09 -6.68
C ILE A 108 -7.64 -3.18 -6.55
N LYS A 109 -6.66 -3.55 -5.70
CA LYS A 109 -5.40 -2.81 -5.53
C LYS A 109 -4.71 -2.59 -6.88
N SER A 110 -4.52 -3.66 -7.65
CA SER A 110 -3.85 -3.60 -8.95
C SER A 110 -4.57 -2.66 -9.91
N GLN A 111 -5.90 -2.75 -9.98
CA GLN A 111 -6.69 -1.92 -10.88
C GLN A 111 -6.66 -0.45 -10.49
N ILE A 112 -6.71 -0.13 -9.20
CA ILE A 112 -6.64 1.26 -8.72
C ILE A 112 -5.23 1.83 -8.95
N ASN A 113 -4.17 1.05 -8.72
CA ASN A 113 -2.81 1.50 -9.03
C ASN A 113 -2.59 1.77 -10.53
N LYS A 114 -3.24 1.00 -11.42
CA LYS A 114 -3.25 1.31 -12.87
C LYS A 114 -3.95 2.65 -13.16
N ILE A 115 -5.07 2.92 -12.50
CA ILE A 115 -5.81 4.20 -12.64
C ILE A 115 -4.94 5.38 -12.19
N LEU A 116 -4.19 5.21 -11.09
CA LEU A 116 -3.27 6.22 -10.55
C LEU A 116 -1.93 6.31 -11.32
N GLY A 117 -1.63 5.35 -12.19
CA GLY A 117 -0.39 5.29 -12.95
C GLY A 117 0.86 4.95 -12.13
N ALA A 118 0.71 4.49 -10.89
CA ALA A 118 1.81 4.12 -9.99
C ALA A 118 1.31 3.22 -8.84
N ASP A 119 2.24 2.49 -8.21
CA ASP A 119 1.97 1.63 -7.05
C ASP A 119 1.84 2.47 -5.77
N LYS A 120 0.68 3.12 -5.60
CA LYS A 120 0.39 4.06 -4.50
C LYS A 120 -0.50 3.46 -3.41
N ILE A 121 -1.42 2.57 -3.79
CA ILE A 121 -2.25 1.80 -2.87
C ILE A 121 -1.39 0.71 -2.24
N THR A 122 -1.26 0.75 -0.91
CA THR A 122 -0.51 -0.24 -0.15
C THR A 122 -1.37 -1.45 0.17
N ASN A 123 -2.64 -1.23 0.55
CA ASN A 123 -3.58 -2.29 0.88
C ASN A 123 -5.03 -1.92 0.54
N VAL A 124 -5.89 -2.94 0.48
CA VAL A 124 -7.35 -2.80 0.34
C VAL A 124 -8.00 -3.59 1.47
N TYR A 125 -8.86 -2.95 2.23
CA TYR A 125 -9.59 -3.59 3.32
C TYR A 125 -11.08 -3.69 2.97
N PHE A 126 -11.71 -4.75 3.45
CA PHE A 126 -13.16 -4.89 3.47
C PHE A 126 -13.64 -4.68 4.91
N ASP A 127 -14.49 -3.69 5.14
CA ASP A 127 -15.15 -3.44 6.44
C ASP A 127 -16.55 -4.08 6.51
N ASP A 128 -17.18 -4.32 5.35
CA ASP A 128 -18.31 -5.22 5.17
C ASP A 128 -18.07 -6.14 3.95
N PHE A 129 -18.48 -7.41 4.04
CA PHE A 129 -18.31 -8.40 2.98
C PHE A 129 -19.37 -9.51 3.11
N ILE A 130 -20.45 -9.38 2.35
CA ILE A 130 -21.57 -10.32 2.36
C ILE A 130 -21.85 -10.77 0.93
N VAL A 131 -21.85 -12.08 0.71
CA VAL A 131 -22.29 -12.72 -0.54
C VAL A 131 -23.57 -13.49 -0.23
N GLN A 132 -24.64 -13.22 -0.99
CA GLN A 132 -25.96 -13.85 -0.85
C GLN A 132 -26.49 -14.33 -2.18
#